data_AF-A0AAW5UYM5-F1
#
_entry.id   AF-A0AAW5UYM5-F1
#
_cell.length_a   1.000
_cell.length_b   1.000
_cell.length_c   1.000
_cell.angle_alpha   90.00
_cell.angle_beta   90.00
_cell.angle_gamma   90.00
#
_symmetry.space_group_name_H-M   'P 1'
#
loop_
_entity.id
_entity.type
_entity.pdbx_description
1 polymer ?
#
loop_
_entity_poly.entity_id
_entity_poly.type
_entity_poly.pdbx_seq_one_letter_code
_entity_poly.pdbx_strand_id
1 'polypeptide(L)'
;MPGKEITSFSIPSLGINGIISDSNISLLSDTLTTFTPLIAKFTTTGKNVSIGDVTQTSEVTSNSFSANLVYTVTATDGTTKDYTVTLTAPRTY
;
A
#
# COMPACT_ATOMS: atom_id res chain seq x y z
N MET A 1 2.78 -20.45 10.02
CA MET A 1 1.79 -19.61 9.30
C MET A 1 2.56 -18.72 8.34
N PRO A 2 2.18 -18.59 7.07
CA PRO A 2 2.96 -17.80 6.12
C PRO A 2 2.94 -16.32 6.54
N GLY A 3 4.04 -15.85 7.13
CA GLY A 3 4.21 -14.46 7.56
C GLY A 3 4.53 -13.57 6.37
N LYS A 4 3.55 -13.31 5.50
CA LYS A 4 3.66 -12.42 4.33
C LYS A 4 2.36 -11.71 4.03
N GLU A 5 1.66 -11.32 5.08
CA GLU A 5 0.37 -10.67 4.96
C GLU A 5 0.48 -9.20 5.33
N ILE A 6 -0.24 -8.33 4.61
CA ILE A 6 -0.49 -6.96 5.03
C ILE A 6 -1.78 -6.99 5.84
N THR A 7 -1.70 -6.61 7.12
CA THR A 7 -2.83 -6.64 8.06
C THR A 7 -3.50 -5.28 8.22
N SER A 8 -2.80 -4.20 7.89
CA SER A 8 -3.33 -2.85 7.90
C SER A 8 -2.64 -2.01 6.83
N PHE A 9 -3.39 -1.10 6.22
CA PHE A 9 -2.89 -0.12 5.26
C PHE A 9 -3.73 1.15 5.40
N SER A 10 -3.08 2.31 5.49
CA SER A 10 -3.72 3.62 5.57
C SER A 10 -2.81 4.69 4.99
N ILE A 11 -3.39 5.85 4.67
CA ILE A 11 -2.63 7.05 4.28
C ILE A 11 -2.94 8.14 5.32
N PRO A 12 -2.11 8.30 6.36
CA PRO A 12 -2.37 9.23 7.45
C PRO A 12 -2.54 10.68 6.99
N SER A 13 -1.82 11.10 5.95
CA SER A 13 -1.91 12.46 5.41
C SER A 13 -3.28 12.80 4.82
N LEU A 14 -4.04 11.79 4.40
CA LEU A 14 -5.41 11.94 3.89
C LEU A 14 -6.47 11.49 4.90
N GLY A 15 -6.06 10.89 6.03
CA GLY A 15 -6.98 10.30 7.00
C GLY A 15 -7.77 9.11 6.48
N ILE A 16 -7.29 8.43 5.42
CA ILE A 16 -8.00 7.30 4.81
C ILE A 16 -7.44 5.97 5.30
N ASN A 17 -8.34 5.01 5.52
CA ASN A 17 -8.00 3.65 5.87
C ASN A 17 -8.30 2.74 4.68
N GLY A 18 -7.33 1.92 4.30
CA GLY A 18 -7.46 0.96 3.22
C GLY A 18 -8.26 -0.26 3.64
N ILE A 19 -9.10 -0.73 2.73
CA ILE A 19 -9.84 -1.98 2.87
C ILE A 19 -8.98 -3.07 2.22
N ILE A 20 -8.55 -4.04 3.03
CA ILE A 20 -7.76 -5.17 2.58
C ILE A 20 -8.70 -6.35 2.33
N SER A 21 -8.69 -6.87 1.11
CA SER A 21 -9.47 -8.05 0.69
C SER A 21 -8.54 -9.01 -0.03
N ASP A 22 -8.15 -10.07 0.69
CA ASP A 22 -7.15 -11.07 0.30
C ASP A 22 -5.77 -10.48 -0.03
N SER A 23 -5.61 -10.05 -1.28
CA SER A 23 -4.38 -9.50 -1.87
C SER A 23 -4.64 -8.18 -2.58
N ASN A 24 -5.80 -7.56 -2.35
CA ASN A 24 -6.18 -6.27 -2.89
C ASN A 24 -6.39 -5.28 -1.75
N ILE A 25 -5.86 -4.08 -1.91
CA ILE A 25 -5.97 -2.99 -0.95
C ILE A 25 -6.66 -1.83 -1.67
N SER A 26 -7.89 -1.54 -1.26
CA SER A 26 -8.69 -0.45 -1.84
C SER A 26 -8.67 0.74 -0.90
N LEU A 27 -8.22 1.89 -1.41
CA LEU A 27 -8.22 3.16 -0.72
C LEU A 27 -9.20 4.09 -1.43
N LEU A 28 -10.09 4.69 -0.66
CA LEU A 28 -11.01 5.71 -1.15
C LEU A 28 -10.69 7.02 -0.45
N SER A 29 -10.45 8.07 -1.21
CA SER A 29 -10.26 9.42 -0.70
C SER A 29 -11.25 10.35 -1.37
N ASP A 30 -12.01 11.11 -0.59
CA ASP A 30 -12.98 12.08 -1.10
C ASP A 30 -12.39 13.49 -1.26
N THR A 31 -11.14 13.69 -0.86
CA THR A 31 -10.47 15.00 -0.77
C THR A 31 -9.16 15.07 -1.54
N LEU A 32 -8.72 13.97 -2.17
CA LEU A 32 -7.47 13.94 -2.91
C LEU A 32 -7.59 14.76 -4.20
N THR A 33 -6.98 15.94 -4.20
CA THR A 33 -6.95 16.87 -5.34
C THR A 33 -5.73 16.69 -6.23
N THR A 34 -4.63 16.14 -5.69
CA THR A 34 -3.39 15.91 -6.44
C THR A 34 -2.70 14.62 -5.99
N PHE A 35 -2.27 13.79 -6.94
CA PHE A 35 -1.40 12.64 -6.68
C PHE A 35 0.04 13.09 -6.49
N THR A 36 0.31 13.83 -5.41
CA THR A 36 1.68 13.98 -4.91
C THR A 36 2.16 12.64 -4.33
N PRO A 37 3.47 12.39 -4.21
CA PRO A 37 3.97 11.21 -3.53
C PRO A 37 3.42 11.18 -2.09
N LEU A 38 2.60 10.17 -1.77
CA LEU A 38 1.99 10.01 -0.46
C LEU A 38 2.77 8.98 0.34
N ILE A 39 2.87 9.21 1.65
CA ILE A 39 3.47 8.26 2.58
C ILE A 39 2.35 7.39 3.14
N ALA A 40 2.41 6.10 2.84
CA ALA A 40 1.47 5.12 3.40
C ALA A 40 1.99 4.56 4.72
N LYS A 41 1.05 4.23 5.61
CA LYS A 41 1.29 3.46 6.82
C LYS A 41 0.69 2.08 6.61
N PHE A 42 1.53 1.05 6.70
CA PHE A 42 1.09 -0.33 6.61
C PHE A 42 1.75 -1.20 7.67
N THR A 43 1.07 -2.28 8.04
CA THR A 43 1.57 -3.31 8.94
C THR A 43 1.64 -4.61 8.16
N THR A 44 2.78 -5.28 8.21
CA THR A 44 2.98 -6.58 7.57
C THR A 44 3.56 -7.61 8.54
N THR A 45 3.23 -8.87 8.31
CA THR A 45 3.90 -10.02 8.93
C THR A 45 5.11 -10.50 8.13
N GLY A 46 5.33 -9.93 6.94
CA GLY A 46 6.49 -10.11 6.08
C GLY A 46 7.80 -9.65 6.69
N LYS A 47 8.89 -10.22 6.20
CA LYS A 47 10.25 -9.76 6.49
C LYS A 47 10.56 -8.46 5.74
N ASN A 48 10.11 -8.34 4.50
CA ASN A 48 10.38 -7.18 3.65
C ASN A 48 9.18 -6.86 2.76
N VAL A 49 9.02 -5.59 2.39
CA VAL A 49 8.02 -5.14 1.42
C VAL A 49 8.71 -4.29 0.37
N SER A 50 8.43 -4.54 -0.91
CA SER A 50 8.95 -3.76 -2.02
C SER A 50 7.87 -3.48 -3.05
N ILE A 51 8.05 -2.44 -3.85
CA ILE A 51 7.26 -2.18 -5.07
C ILE A 51 8.26 -2.20 -6.22
N GLY A 52 8.17 -3.22 -7.08
CA GLY A 52 9.24 -3.51 -8.04
C GLY A 52 10.58 -3.70 -7.31
N ASP A 53 11.59 -2.92 -7.70
CA ASP A 53 12.94 -2.95 -7.11
C ASP A 53 13.12 -2.01 -5.90
N VAL A 54 12.10 -1.25 -5.52
CA VAL A 54 12.20 -0.25 -4.45
C VAL A 54 11.63 -0.79 -3.14
N THR A 55 12.47 -0.90 -2.11
CA THR A 55 12.04 -1.27 -0.77
C THR A 55 11.14 -0.20 -0.15
N GLN A 56 10.02 -0.64 0.40
CA GLN A 56 9.00 0.19 1.02
C GLN A 56 9.12 0.12 2.53
N THR A 57 9.35 1.27 3.15
CA THR A 57 9.34 1.41 4.61
C THR A 57 8.07 2.15 5.02
N SER A 58 7.27 1.53 5.87
CA SER A 58 6.04 2.10 6.41
C SER A 58 6.32 3.44 7.07
N GLU A 59 5.47 4.45 6.81
CA GLU A 59 5.60 5.82 7.32
C GLU A 59 6.85 6.60 6.84
N VAL A 60 7.64 6.05 5.90
CA VAL A 60 8.86 6.68 5.39
C VAL A 60 8.86 6.81 3.87
N THR A 61 8.61 5.71 3.15
CA THR A 61 8.69 5.72 1.68
C THR A 61 7.45 6.37 1.07
N SER A 62 7.65 7.41 0.28
CA SER A 62 6.57 8.06 -0.48
C SER A 62 6.37 7.37 -1.83
N ASN A 63 5.11 7.17 -2.22
CA ASN A 63 4.76 6.54 -3.50
C ASN A 63 3.71 7.37 -4.24
N SER A 64 3.76 7.34 -5.57
CA SER A 64 2.69 7.91 -6.39
C SER A 64 1.58 6.88 -6.57
N PHE A 65 0.41 7.17 -6.00
CA PHE A 65 -0.78 6.33 -6.12
C PHE A 65 -1.66 6.71 -7.33
N SER A 66 -1.06 7.38 -8.32
CA SER A 66 -1.75 7.76 -9.57
C SER A 66 -2.13 6.56 -10.44
N ALA A 67 -1.50 5.41 -10.19
CA ALA A 67 -1.80 4.12 -10.80
C ALA A 67 -1.82 3.02 -9.72
N ASN A 68 -2.28 1.83 -10.09
CA ASN A 68 -2.23 0.65 -9.22
C ASN A 68 -0.78 0.33 -8.87
N LEU A 69 -0.49 0.19 -7.57
CA LEU A 69 0.84 -0.18 -7.07
C LEU A 69 0.82 -1.62 -6.59
N VAL A 70 1.83 -2.41 -6.97
CA VAL A 70 1.97 -3.80 -6.53
C VAL A 70 3.02 -3.88 -5.44
N TYR A 71 2.59 -4.18 -4.21
CA TYR A 71 3.43 -4.38 -3.04
C TYR A 71 3.77 -5.86 -2.89
N THR A 72 5.02 -6.21 -3.12
CA THR A 72 5.54 -7.57 -2.94
C THR A 72 6.05 -7.73 -1.51
N VAL A 73 5.36 -8.57 -0.73
CA VAL A 73 5.74 -8.93 0.63
C VAL A 73 6.56 -10.21 0.59
N THR A 74 7.80 -10.15 1.08
CA THR A 74 8.69 -11.30 1.20
C THR A 74 8.64 -11.86 2.62
N ALA A 75 8.29 -13.13 2.77
CA ALA A 75 8.32 -13.86 4.04
C ALA A 75 9.74 -14.21 4.47
N THR A 76 9.88 -14.66 5.72
CA THR A 76 11.14 -15.19 6.25
C THR A 76 11.60 -16.49 5.59
N ASP A 77 10.67 -17.23 4.97
CA ASP A 77 10.95 -18.47 4.22
C ASP A 77 11.42 -18.23 2.78
N GLY A 78 11.51 -16.96 2.34
CA GLY A 78 11.91 -16.57 0.99
C GLY A 78 10.76 -16.56 -0.03
N THR A 79 9.54 -16.96 0.36
CA THR A 79 8.38 -16.86 -0.52
C THR A 79 7.82 -15.44 -0.54
N THR A 80 7.19 -15.07 -1.66
CA THR A 80 6.59 -13.73 -1.83
C THR A 80 5.06 -13.81 -1.89
N LYS A 81 4.41 -12.67 -1.66
CA LYS A 81 2.97 -12.44 -1.89
C LYS A 81 2.77 -11.01 -2.38
N ASP A 82 2.07 -10.87 -3.49
CA ASP A 82 1.83 -9.57 -4.11
C ASP A 82 0.49 -8.98 -3.68
N TYR A 83 0.50 -7.70 -3.34
CA TYR A 83 -0.68 -6.93 -2.91
C TYR A 83 -0.91 -5.77 -3.85
N THR A 84 -2.07 -5.74 -4.52
CA THR A 84 -2.41 -4.64 -5.42
C THR A 84 -3.09 -3.53 -4.64
N VAL A 85 -2.45 -2.37 -4.53
CA VAL A 85 -2.97 -1.16 -3.90
C VAL A 85 -3.58 -0.26 -4.96
N THR A 86 -4.85 0.11 -4.77
CA THR A 86 -5.60 0.99 -5.65
C THR A 86 -6.13 2.17 -4.85
N LEU A 87 -5.78 3.39 -5.28
CA LEU A 87 -6.32 4.62 -4.69
C LEU A 87 -7.32 5.26 -5.65
N THR A 88 -8.56 5.34 -5.19
CA THR A 88 -9.64 6.00 -5.90
C THR A 88 -9.89 7.37 -5.28
N ALA A 89 -9.87 8.41 -6.11
CA ALA A 89 -10.16 9.79 -5.74
C ALA A 89 -11.27 10.36 -6.63
N PRO A 90 -12.05 11.36 -6.15
CA PRO A 90 -13.04 12.03 -6.98
C PRO A 90 -12.34 12.72 -8.14
N ARG A 91 -12.92 12.57 -9.34
CA ARG A 91 -12.55 13.41 -10.47
C ARG A 91 -13.12 14.80 -10.22
N THR A 92 -12.27 15.75 -9.83
CA THR A 92 -12.62 17.17 -9.94
C THR A 92 -12.55 17.56 -11.41
N TYR A 93 -13.70 17.88 -12.01
CA TYR A 93 -13.84 18.38 -13.38
C TYR A 93 -13.52 19.87 -13.45
#